data_AF-F9WT21-F1
#
_entry.id   AF-F9WT21-F1
#
_cell.length_a   1.000
_cell.length_b   1.000
_cell.length_c   1.000
_cell.angle_alpha   90.00
_cell.angle_beta   90.00
_cell.angle_gamma   90.00
#
_symmetry.space_group_name_H-M   'P 1'
#
loop_
_entity.id
_entity.type
_entity.pdbx_description
1 polymer ?
#
loop_
_entity_poly.entity_id
_entity_poly.type
_entity_poly.pdbx_seq_one_letter_code
_entity_poly.pdbx_strand_id
1 'polypeptide(L)'
;MPLGMRVVDGLPENVWSYDEVNYSPWPLEVNRQAPRNGKLEIMVLSSEDGWPYTQFRNETRSVKNNAGVGRGGVLNASTSNAVYIRREVVRVWYIVEKAMRAWYIKRKLVKPGTCIVIGTPGIGKSFACGSFLLHRLLHYEGGLLDVVAYFIRDGAYVIHNARPGVPGSVVLYSDQYAAVLKIKKMASCKRGFVIVDISKKGQSPPEELPTKSWPTVVLTSPDKSHYDSWKKDRNGKLIYVNCDDERDLKAFVAWQKLFPLGQDAGITDELCKEIS
;
A
#
# COMPACT_ATOMS: atom_id res chain seq x y z
N MET A 1 -17.16 -19.47 -20.83
CA MET A 1 -17.27 -19.23 -19.37
C MET A 1 -16.70 -17.85 -19.11
N PRO A 2 -17.51 -16.83 -18.77
CA PRO A 2 -17.07 -15.47 -18.94
C PRO A 2 -16.04 -15.09 -17.87
N LEU A 3 -14.88 -14.66 -18.35
CA LEU A 3 -13.83 -13.96 -17.63
C LEU A 3 -14.31 -12.53 -17.36
N GLY A 4 -15.30 -12.37 -16.48
CA GLY A 4 -15.84 -11.06 -16.12
C GLY A 4 -15.13 -10.47 -14.91
N MET A 5 -14.54 -9.28 -15.06
CA MET A 5 -14.01 -8.49 -13.94
C MET A 5 -15.16 -7.64 -13.38
N ARG A 6 -15.59 -7.88 -12.13
CA ARG A 6 -16.57 -7.03 -11.44
C ARG A 6 -15.83 -5.93 -10.71
N VAL A 7 -15.99 -4.69 -11.15
CA VAL A 7 -15.55 -3.50 -10.38
C VAL A 7 -16.64 -3.20 -9.35
N VAL A 8 -16.23 -2.95 -8.11
CA VAL A 8 -17.13 -2.70 -6.99
C VAL A 8 -16.67 -1.41 -6.31
N ASP A 9 -17.60 -0.47 -6.12
CA ASP A 9 -17.34 0.71 -5.31
C ASP A 9 -17.31 0.35 -3.83
N GLY A 10 -16.33 0.91 -3.11
CA GLY A 10 -16.14 0.66 -1.68
C GLY A 10 -15.26 -0.56 -1.35
N LEU A 11 -15.47 -1.15 -0.18
CA LEU A 11 -14.70 -2.31 0.25
C LEU A 11 -15.15 -3.54 -0.58
N PRO A 12 -14.25 -4.27 -1.27
CA PRO A 12 -14.69 -5.36 -2.13
C PRO A 12 -15.34 -6.47 -1.31
N GLU A 13 -16.55 -6.89 -1.71
CA GLU A 13 -17.34 -7.94 -1.04
C GLU A 13 -16.61 -9.30 -1.01
N ASN A 14 -15.79 -9.57 -2.03
CA ASN A 14 -15.07 -10.83 -2.22
C ASN A 14 -13.58 -10.57 -2.40
N VAL A 15 -12.86 -10.32 -1.30
CA VAL A 15 -11.39 -10.31 -1.29
C VAL A 15 -10.89 -11.66 -0.80
N TRP A 16 -9.71 -12.08 -1.25
CA TRP A 16 -9.08 -13.28 -0.70
C TRP A 16 -9.01 -13.21 0.82
N SER A 17 -9.45 -14.29 1.46
CA SER A 17 -9.42 -14.44 2.91
C SER A 17 -7.98 -14.56 3.43
N TYR A 18 -7.79 -14.37 4.74
CA TYR A 18 -6.49 -14.57 5.36
C TYR A 18 -5.94 -15.96 5.08
N ASP A 19 -6.75 -17.01 5.24
CA ASP A 19 -6.31 -18.39 5.08
C ASP A 19 -5.92 -18.70 3.63
N GLU A 20 -6.60 -18.08 2.66
CA GLU A 20 -6.26 -18.24 1.23
C GLU A 20 -4.92 -17.62 0.83
N VAL A 21 -4.47 -16.57 1.53
CA VAL A 21 -3.24 -15.85 1.18
C VAL A 21 -2.13 -16.00 2.20
N ASN A 22 -2.36 -16.59 3.36
CA ASN A 22 -1.39 -16.71 4.46
C ASN A 22 -0.32 -17.78 4.19
N TYR A 23 0.35 -17.68 3.04
CA TYR A 23 1.53 -18.44 2.67
C TYR A 23 2.74 -17.51 2.67
N SER A 24 3.49 -17.49 3.77
CA SER A 24 4.67 -16.64 3.92
C SER A 24 5.90 -17.39 3.40
N PRO A 25 6.56 -16.93 2.33
CA PRO A 25 7.72 -17.61 1.76
C PRO A 25 8.92 -17.48 2.70
N TRP A 26 9.80 -18.48 2.67
CA TRP A 26 11.17 -18.26 3.10
C TRP A 26 11.90 -17.36 2.09
N PRO A 27 12.98 -16.63 2.48
CA PRO A 27 13.69 -15.73 1.56
C PRO A 27 14.16 -16.39 0.26
N LEU A 28 14.53 -17.68 0.32
CA LEU A 28 14.97 -18.47 -0.84
C LEU A 28 13.82 -19.01 -1.69
N GLU A 29 12.57 -18.85 -1.24
CA GLU A 29 11.37 -19.41 -1.85
C GLU A 29 10.42 -18.33 -2.39
N VAL A 30 10.82 -17.06 -2.41
CA VAL A 30 9.98 -15.94 -2.90
C VAL A 30 9.56 -16.08 -4.38
N ASN A 31 10.25 -16.95 -5.14
CA ASN A 31 9.92 -17.29 -6.53
C ASN A 31 9.03 -18.53 -6.65
N ARG A 32 8.78 -19.28 -5.57
CA ARG A 32 7.88 -20.43 -5.61
C ARG A 32 6.44 -19.94 -5.68
N GLN A 33 5.68 -20.58 -6.56
CA GLN A 33 4.25 -20.32 -6.65
C GLN A 33 3.58 -20.75 -5.36
N ALA A 34 2.92 -19.80 -4.69
CA ALA A 34 2.06 -20.12 -3.56
C ALA A 34 0.87 -20.96 -4.03
N PRO A 35 0.35 -21.90 -3.20
CA PRO A 35 -0.90 -22.58 -3.50
C PRO A 35 -2.04 -21.58 -3.77
N ARG A 36 -2.85 -21.84 -4.80
CA ARG A 36 -3.94 -20.94 -5.22
C ARG A 36 -5.23 -21.69 -5.48
N ASN A 37 -6.30 -21.23 -4.82
CA ASN A 37 -7.68 -21.67 -5.02
C ASN A 37 -8.56 -20.49 -5.45
N GLY A 38 -9.66 -20.77 -6.15
CA GLY A 38 -10.62 -19.76 -6.61
C GLY A 38 -10.26 -19.13 -7.96
N LYS A 39 -11.14 -18.25 -8.44
CA LYS A 39 -11.05 -17.64 -9.79
C LYS A 39 -10.55 -16.19 -9.79
N LEU A 40 -10.49 -15.54 -8.63
CA LEU A 40 -9.98 -14.18 -8.50
C LEU A 40 -8.45 -14.19 -8.60
N GLU A 41 -7.89 -13.42 -9.54
CA GLU A 41 -6.44 -13.33 -9.77
C GLU A 41 -5.89 -11.92 -9.50
N ILE A 42 -6.63 -10.88 -9.85
CA ILE A 42 -6.32 -9.48 -9.51
C ILE A 42 -7.57 -8.74 -9.06
N MET A 43 -7.35 -7.68 -8.30
CA MET A 43 -8.32 -6.65 -8.00
C MET A 43 -7.77 -5.32 -8.49
N VAL A 44 -8.63 -4.35 -8.80
CA VAL A 44 -8.21 -3.01 -9.20
C VAL A 44 -8.78 -2.01 -8.21
N LEU A 45 -7.94 -1.12 -7.71
CA LEU A 45 -8.35 0.04 -6.94
C LEU A 45 -8.14 1.30 -7.77
N SER A 46 -9.17 2.11 -7.89
CA SER A 46 -9.13 3.43 -8.54
C SER A 46 -9.29 4.55 -7.53
N SER A 47 -8.65 5.68 -7.80
CA SER A 47 -8.79 6.92 -7.04
C SER A 47 -8.87 8.08 -8.02
N GLU A 48 -9.91 8.90 -7.95
CA GLU A 48 -10.09 10.08 -8.83
C GLU A 48 -8.94 11.07 -8.69
N ASP A 49 -8.47 11.24 -7.45
CA ASP A 49 -7.35 12.09 -7.11
C ASP A 49 -6.00 11.40 -7.31
N GLY A 50 -5.95 10.10 -7.62
CA GLY A 50 -4.71 9.34 -7.78
C GLY A 50 -4.16 8.78 -6.46
N TRP A 51 -2.86 8.48 -6.42
CA TRP A 51 -2.22 7.76 -5.31
C TRP A 51 -0.93 8.45 -4.86
N PRO A 52 -0.50 8.32 -3.59
CA PRO A 52 0.72 8.96 -3.09
C PRO A 52 1.97 8.65 -3.92
N TYR A 53 2.06 7.44 -4.50
CA TYR A 53 3.20 7.06 -5.34
C TYR A 53 3.23 7.78 -6.69
N THR A 54 2.05 7.99 -7.29
CA THR A 54 1.88 8.69 -8.58
C THR A 54 1.62 10.19 -8.43
N GLN A 55 1.56 10.68 -7.18
CA GLN A 55 1.07 12.00 -6.74
C GLN A 55 -0.43 12.19 -6.94
N PHE A 56 -1.02 12.97 -6.03
CA PHE A 56 -2.41 13.34 -6.21
C PHE A 56 -2.55 14.39 -7.33
N ARG A 57 -3.66 14.34 -8.06
CA ARG A 57 -3.95 15.18 -9.24
C ARG A 57 -3.82 16.69 -8.96
N ASN A 58 -4.14 17.10 -7.73
CA ASN A 58 -4.12 18.49 -7.30
C ASN A 58 -2.72 19.00 -6.90
N GLU A 59 -1.67 18.18 -7.06
CA GLU A 59 -0.29 18.59 -6.79
C GLU A 59 0.38 19.23 -8.02
N THR A 60 1.06 20.36 -7.80
CA THR A 60 1.95 20.95 -8.81
C THR A 60 3.06 19.94 -9.13
N ARG A 61 3.10 19.44 -10.37
CA ARG A 61 4.12 18.47 -10.84
C ARG A 61 5.52 18.90 -10.39
N SER A 62 6.05 18.23 -9.38
CA SER A 62 7.43 18.42 -8.98
C SER A 62 8.34 17.71 -10.00
N VAL A 63 9.38 18.40 -10.46
CA VAL A 63 10.30 17.94 -11.53
C VAL A 63 11.08 16.67 -11.13
N LYS A 64 11.01 16.26 -9.86
CA LYS A 64 11.71 15.10 -9.32
C LYS A 64 10.65 14.20 -8.70
N ASN A 65 10.19 13.15 -9.39
CA ASN A 65 9.24 12.16 -8.84
C ASN A 65 9.79 10.73 -8.89
N ASN A 66 9.19 9.82 -8.12
CA ASN A 66 9.53 8.39 -8.12
C ASN A 66 9.24 7.71 -9.46
N ALA A 67 8.31 8.26 -10.24
CA ALA A 67 7.99 7.79 -11.59
C ALA A 67 9.12 8.00 -12.62
N GLY A 68 10.07 8.89 -12.35
CA GLY A 68 11.11 9.29 -13.32
C GLY A 68 12.34 8.37 -13.38
N VAL A 69 12.67 7.68 -12.28
CA VAL A 69 13.88 6.86 -12.17
C VAL A 69 13.50 5.37 -12.31
N GLY A 70 13.07 5.03 -13.52
CA GLY A 70 12.60 3.69 -13.88
C GLY A 70 11.87 3.64 -15.22
N ARG A 71 12.23 4.52 -16.17
CA ARG A 71 11.64 4.50 -17.52
C ARG A 71 11.89 3.14 -18.16
N GLY A 72 10.79 2.40 -18.37
CA GLY A 72 10.76 1.04 -18.91
C GLY A 72 9.66 0.15 -18.32
N GLY A 73 8.80 0.64 -17.41
CA GLY A 73 7.67 -0.13 -16.88
C GLY A 73 6.40 -0.03 -17.74
N VAL A 74 5.68 -1.14 -17.85
CA VAL A 74 4.48 -1.44 -18.67
C VAL A 74 3.25 -0.52 -18.41
N LEU A 75 3.37 0.46 -17.53
CA LEU A 75 2.34 1.45 -17.23
C LEU A 75 2.95 2.84 -17.43
N ASN A 76 2.37 3.64 -18.32
CA ASN A 76 2.68 5.07 -18.41
C ASN A 76 2.25 5.73 -17.09
N ALA A 77 3.19 5.78 -16.14
CA ALA A 77 2.96 6.04 -14.73
C ALA A 77 2.45 7.45 -14.39
N SER A 78 2.30 8.35 -15.37
CA SER A 78 2.00 9.76 -15.11
C SER A 78 0.52 10.10 -14.95
N THR A 79 -0.41 9.15 -15.16
CA THR A 79 -1.87 9.43 -15.16
C THR A 79 -2.76 8.24 -14.73
N SER A 80 -2.21 7.09 -14.30
CA SER A 80 -3.07 5.96 -13.93
C SER A 80 -3.67 6.17 -12.54
N ASN A 81 -4.97 6.47 -12.53
CA ASN A 81 -5.81 6.49 -11.32
C ASN A 81 -6.04 5.09 -10.75
N ALA A 82 -5.75 4.03 -11.53
CA ALA A 82 -5.93 2.64 -11.15
C ALA A 82 -4.61 1.97 -10.72
N VAL A 83 -4.70 1.13 -9.70
CA VAL A 83 -3.65 0.26 -9.15
C VAL A 83 -4.18 -1.16 -9.10
N TYR A 84 -3.42 -2.12 -9.62
CA TYR A 84 -3.76 -3.54 -9.54
C TYR A 84 -3.21 -4.16 -8.25
N ILE A 85 -4.05 -4.95 -7.60
CA ILE A 85 -3.81 -5.59 -6.31
C ILE A 85 -3.82 -7.10 -6.51
N ARG A 86 -2.72 -7.73 -6.11
CA ARG A 86 -2.52 -9.19 -6.14
C ARG A 86 -2.81 -9.82 -4.78
N ARG A 87 -2.97 -11.14 -4.77
CA ARG A 87 -3.02 -11.97 -3.56
C ARG A 87 -1.93 -11.60 -2.57
N GLU A 88 -0.73 -11.41 -3.09
CA GLU A 88 0.45 -11.11 -2.28
C GLU A 88 0.33 -9.76 -1.56
N VAL A 89 -0.24 -8.75 -2.21
CA VAL A 89 -0.50 -7.44 -1.58
C VAL A 89 -1.53 -7.57 -0.45
N VAL A 90 -2.55 -8.41 -0.65
CA VAL A 90 -3.56 -8.71 0.37
C VAL A 90 -2.97 -9.47 1.56
N ARG A 91 -2.03 -10.40 1.32
CA ARG A 91 -1.28 -11.07 2.39
C ARG A 91 -0.49 -10.08 3.24
N VAL A 92 0.21 -9.13 2.61
CA VAL A 92 0.93 -8.06 3.31
C VAL A 92 -0.02 -7.26 4.19
N TRP A 93 -1.18 -6.86 3.66
CA TRP A 93 -2.22 -6.17 4.44
C TRP A 93 -2.61 -6.96 5.69
N TYR A 94 -2.98 -8.23 5.58
CA TYR A 94 -3.42 -8.98 6.76
C TYR A 94 -2.34 -9.13 7.83
N ILE A 95 -1.07 -9.27 7.43
CA ILE A 95 0.03 -9.31 8.39
C ILE A 95 0.15 -7.98 9.14
N VAL A 96 0.07 -6.87 8.41
CA VAL A 96 0.09 -5.51 8.97
C VAL A 96 -1.12 -5.25 9.86
N GLU A 97 -2.31 -5.62 9.41
CA GLU A 97 -3.56 -5.50 10.14
C GLU A 97 -3.50 -6.27 11.47
N LYS A 98 -3.02 -7.52 11.44
CA LYS A 98 -2.85 -8.34 12.64
C LYS A 98 -1.91 -7.69 13.65
N ALA A 99 -0.82 -7.08 13.18
CA ALA A 99 0.12 -6.34 14.03
C ALA A 99 -0.53 -5.07 14.62
N MET A 100 -1.24 -4.29 13.79
CA MET A 100 -1.97 -3.09 14.22
C MET A 100 -3.07 -3.41 15.25
N ARG A 101 -3.87 -4.46 15.03
CA ARG A 101 -4.91 -4.90 15.98
C ARG A 101 -4.31 -5.39 17.28
N ALA A 102 -3.17 -6.10 17.24
CA ALA A 102 -2.46 -6.51 18.44
C ALA A 102 -2.02 -5.30 19.28
N TRP A 103 -1.56 -4.23 18.60
CA TRP A 103 -1.15 -2.97 19.20
C TRP A 103 -2.33 -2.23 19.87
N TYR A 104 -3.37 -1.90 19.10
CA TYR A 104 -4.44 -1.01 19.58
C TYR A 104 -5.56 -1.70 20.34
N ILE A 105 -5.93 -2.93 19.94
CA ILE A 105 -7.10 -3.61 20.51
C ILE A 105 -6.67 -4.53 21.64
N LYS A 106 -5.67 -5.37 21.41
CA LYS A 106 -5.27 -6.38 22.39
C LYS A 106 -4.39 -5.82 23.51
N ARG A 107 -3.86 -4.59 23.35
CA ARG A 107 -2.91 -3.90 24.26
C ARG A 107 -1.78 -4.80 24.78
N LYS A 108 -1.46 -5.84 24.03
CA LYS A 108 -0.39 -6.74 24.40
C LYS A 108 0.91 -5.99 24.11
N LEU A 109 1.89 -6.06 25.02
CA LEU A 109 3.28 -5.61 24.80
C LEU A 109 3.98 -6.50 23.73
N VAL A 110 3.34 -6.73 22.59
CA VAL A 110 3.90 -7.58 21.52
C VAL A 110 4.79 -6.70 20.67
N LYS A 111 6.09 -7.02 20.67
CA LYS A 111 6.94 -6.65 19.54
C LYS A 111 6.35 -7.34 18.29
N PRO A 112 6.21 -6.67 17.13
CA PRO A 112 6.88 -5.42 16.76
C PRO A 112 5.96 -4.25 16.41
N GLY A 113 6.37 -3.04 16.82
CA GLY A 113 5.82 -1.76 16.35
C GLY A 113 6.18 -1.40 14.90
N THR A 114 6.89 -2.27 14.18
CA THR A 114 7.29 -2.04 12.79
C THR A 114 7.23 -3.33 11.95
N CYS A 115 6.52 -3.26 10.83
CA CYS A 115 6.50 -4.27 9.77
C CYS A 115 7.39 -3.80 8.62
N ILE A 116 8.30 -4.64 8.13
CA ILE A 116 9.26 -4.29 7.08
C ILE A 116 8.95 -5.15 5.86
N VAL A 117 8.49 -4.51 4.79
CA VAL A 117 8.09 -5.17 3.54
C VAL A 117 9.28 -5.22 2.59
N ILE A 118 9.79 -6.44 2.37
CA ILE A 118 10.98 -6.74 1.57
C ILE A 118 10.55 -7.41 0.29
N GLY A 119 11.06 -6.96 -0.84
CA GLY A 119 10.82 -7.61 -2.13
C GLY A 119 11.73 -7.05 -3.19
N THR A 120 11.80 -7.71 -4.33
CA THR A 120 12.64 -7.31 -5.47
C THR A 120 12.34 -5.88 -5.94
N PRO A 121 13.33 -5.16 -6.50
CA PRO A 121 13.07 -3.87 -7.16
C PRO A 121 11.92 -4.00 -8.17
N GLY A 122 11.01 -3.04 -8.21
CA GLY A 122 9.90 -3.04 -9.17
C GLY A 122 8.70 -3.93 -8.83
N ILE A 123 8.74 -4.75 -7.77
CA ILE A 123 7.65 -5.69 -7.41
C ILE A 123 6.33 -5.04 -6.95
N GLY A 124 6.20 -3.71 -7.04
CA GLY A 124 4.97 -3.02 -6.65
C GLY A 124 4.82 -2.73 -5.14
N LYS A 125 5.92 -2.67 -4.36
CA LYS A 125 5.85 -2.29 -2.93
C LYS A 125 5.17 -0.92 -2.74
N SER A 126 5.70 0.12 -3.38
CA SER A 126 5.16 1.47 -3.28
C SER A 126 3.84 1.62 -4.05
N PHE A 127 3.83 1.17 -5.31
CA PHE A 127 2.68 1.32 -6.20
C PHE A 127 1.44 0.52 -5.75
N ALA A 128 1.61 -0.77 -5.40
CA ALA A 128 0.50 -1.64 -5.02
C ALA A 128 0.34 -1.78 -3.50
N CYS A 129 1.38 -2.19 -2.76
CA CYS A 129 1.25 -2.34 -1.30
C CYS A 129 0.96 -1.00 -0.62
N GLY A 130 1.69 0.07 -0.97
CA GLY A 130 1.48 1.40 -0.40
C GLY A 130 0.05 1.89 -0.58
N SER A 131 -0.44 1.87 -1.82
CA SER A 131 -1.81 2.24 -2.17
C SER A 131 -2.86 1.40 -1.46
N PHE A 132 -2.71 0.07 -1.46
CA PHE A 132 -3.66 -0.84 -0.81
C PHE A 132 -3.69 -0.67 0.71
N LEU A 133 -2.52 -0.56 1.33
CA LEU A 133 -2.39 -0.31 2.77
C LEU A 133 -3.06 1.02 3.12
N LEU A 134 -2.78 2.09 2.36
CA LEU A 134 -3.42 3.38 2.59
C LEU A 134 -4.94 3.27 2.51
N HIS A 135 -5.47 2.75 1.40
CA HIS A 135 -6.92 2.56 1.22
C HIS A 135 -7.54 1.80 2.41
N ARG A 136 -6.96 0.66 2.79
CA ARG A 136 -7.48 -0.14 3.91
C ARG A 136 -7.41 0.56 5.26
N LEU A 137 -6.39 1.40 5.51
CA LEU A 137 -6.27 2.16 6.76
C LEU A 137 -7.26 3.33 6.83
N LEU A 138 -7.57 3.97 5.69
CA LEU A 138 -8.57 5.03 5.61
C LEU A 138 -9.99 4.48 5.82
N HIS A 139 -10.27 3.29 5.29
CA HIS A 139 -11.57 2.63 5.36
C HIS A 139 -11.66 1.56 6.46
N TYR A 140 -10.77 1.59 7.45
CA TYR A 140 -10.77 0.57 8.49
C TYR A 140 -12.03 0.66 9.34
N GLU A 141 -12.79 -0.44 9.38
CA GLU A 141 -14.06 -0.53 10.10
C GLU A 141 -13.91 -0.21 11.59
N GLY A 142 -14.90 0.50 12.14
CA GLY A 142 -14.92 0.89 13.55
C GLY A 142 -14.04 2.10 13.89
N GLY A 143 -13.51 2.83 12.89
CA GLY A 143 -12.83 4.11 13.11
C GLY A 143 -11.61 3.99 14.03
N LEU A 144 -10.89 2.87 13.96
CA LEU A 144 -9.77 2.55 14.85
C LEU A 144 -8.64 3.59 14.76
N LEU A 145 -8.40 4.13 13.57
CA LEU A 145 -7.35 5.12 13.35
C LEU A 145 -7.95 6.53 13.27
N ASP A 146 -7.27 7.47 13.90
CA ASP A 146 -7.53 8.91 13.77
C ASP A 146 -6.71 9.51 12.63
N VAL A 147 -5.47 9.02 12.45
CA VAL A 147 -4.48 9.63 11.55
C VAL A 147 -3.67 8.57 10.82
N VAL A 148 -3.47 8.72 9.52
CA VAL A 148 -2.50 7.96 8.74
C VAL A 148 -1.43 8.93 8.23
N ALA A 149 -0.17 8.67 8.56
CA ALA A 149 0.97 9.43 8.06
C ALA A 149 1.68 8.62 6.98
N TYR A 150 1.68 9.10 5.74
CA TYR A 150 2.33 8.46 4.60
C TYR A 150 3.57 9.27 4.20
N PHE A 151 4.74 8.80 4.59
CA PHE A 151 6.02 9.40 4.22
C PHE A 151 6.41 8.94 2.82
N ILE A 152 6.58 9.91 1.92
CA ILE A 152 7.16 9.73 0.60
C ILE A 152 8.55 10.34 0.57
N ARG A 153 9.29 10.10 -0.51
CA ARG A 153 10.69 10.51 -0.67
C ARG A 153 11.05 11.93 -0.22
N ASP A 154 10.25 12.93 -0.58
CA ASP A 154 10.57 14.35 -0.33
C ASP A 154 9.47 15.04 0.50
N GLY A 155 8.64 14.28 1.23
CA GLY A 155 7.56 14.84 2.04
C GLY A 155 6.72 13.80 2.77
N ALA A 156 5.61 14.23 3.35
CA ALA A 156 4.66 13.31 3.98
C ALA A 156 3.22 13.84 3.89
N TYR A 157 2.28 12.93 3.64
CA TYR A 157 0.86 13.20 3.80
C TYR A 157 0.45 12.83 5.22
N VAL A 158 -0.13 13.77 5.95
CA VAL A 158 -0.78 13.51 7.24
C VAL A 158 -2.27 13.57 7.00
N ILE A 159 -2.91 12.40 7.01
CA ILE A 159 -4.31 12.22 6.67
C ILE A 159 -5.11 11.99 7.95
N HIS A 160 -6.05 12.85 8.23
CA HIS A 160 -7.04 12.69 9.28
C HIS A 160 -8.22 11.89 8.73
N ASN A 161 -8.45 10.69 9.27
CA ASN A 161 -9.52 9.83 8.81
C ASN A 161 -10.89 10.49 9.10
N ALA A 162 -11.79 10.40 8.12
CA ALA A 162 -13.17 10.82 8.28
C ALA A 162 -13.86 10.02 9.40
N ARG A 163 -14.78 10.68 10.11
CA ARG A 163 -15.60 10.06 11.17
C ARG A 163 -17.05 10.50 11.01
N PRO A 164 -18.03 9.79 11.62
CA PRO A 164 -19.40 10.25 11.63
C PRO A 164 -19.50 11.71 12.08
N GLY A 165 -19.96 12.59 11.20
CA GLY A 165 -20.09 14.03 11.45
C GLY A 165 -18.80 14.87 11.37
N VAL A 166 -17.63 14.29 11.06
CA VAL A 166 -16.37 15.02 10.92
C VAL A 166 -15.71 14.62 9.59
N PRO A 167 -15.59 15.55 8.62
CA PRO A 167 -14.94 15.25 7.35
C PRO A 167 -13.47 14.91 7.57
N GLY A 168 -12.96 13.98 6.77
CA GLY A 168 -11.53 13.70 6.72
C GLY A 168 -10.78 14.90 6.13
N SER A 169 -9.47 14.98 6.38
CA SER A 169 -8.62 16.01 5.79
C SER A 169 -7.22 15.48 5.53
N VAL A 170 -6.51 16.09 4.59
CA VAL A 170 -5.13 15.74 4.28
C VAL A 170 -4.27 16.99 4.29
N VAL A 171 -3.09 16.89 4.87
CA VAL A 171 -2.07 17.94 4.84
C VAL A 171 -0.79 17.36 4.26
N LEU A 172 -0.31 17.95 3.18
CA LEU A 172 1.00 17.65 2.61
C LEU A 172 2.07 18.50 3.29
N TYR A 173 3.07 17.83 3.84
CA TYR A 173 4.29 18.44 4.37
C TYR A 173 5.43 18.22 3.39
N SER A 174 5.94 19.30 2.80
CA SER A 174 7.14 19.27 1.94
C SER A 174 8.44 19.03 2.71
N ASP A 175 8.38 19.10 4.04
CA ASP A 175 9.48 18.74 4.94
C ASP A 175 9.04 17.58 5.85
N GLN A 176 9.74 16.45 5.73
CA GLN A 176 9.49 15.28 6.55
C GLN A 176 9.70 15.55 8.05
N TYR A 177 10.64 16.44 8.42
CA TYR A 177 10.90 16.75 9.81
C TYR A 177 9.71 17.49 10.45
N ALA A 178 9.16 18.49 9.76
CA ALA A 178 7.93 19.15 10.17
C ALA A 178 6.77 18.15 10.36
N ALA A 179 6.62 17.18 9.45
CA ALA A 179 5.62 16.13 9.58
C ALA A 179 5.84 15.27 10.83
N VAL A 180 7.08 14.84 11.09
CA VAL A 180 7.47 14.08 12.30
C VAL A 180 7.11 14.82 13.58
N LEU A 181 7.46 16.10 13.67
CA LEU A 181 7.12 16.94 14.83
C LEU A 181 5.60 17.00 15.04
N LYS A 182 4.83 17.11 13.96
CA LYS A 182 3.37 17.15 14.03
C LYS A 182 2.80 15.82 14.55
N ILE A 183 3.23 14.68 13.99
CA ILE A 183 2.71 13.38 14.41
C ILE A 183 3.14 13.01 15.82
N LYS A 184 4.35 13.40 16.26
CA LYS A 184 4.79 13.22 17.66
C LYS A 184 3.86 13.93 18.65
N LYS A 185 3.47 15.17 18.35
CA LYS A 185 2.52 15.92 19.18
C LYS A 185 1.15 15.23 19.24
N MET A 186 0.71 14.60 18.15
CA MET A 186 -0.57 13.88 18.10
C MET A 186 -0.51 12.49 18.74
N ALA A 187 0.66 11.87 18.81
CA ALA A 187 0.81 10.49 19.25
C ALA A 187 0.39 10.24 20.72
N SER A 188 0.28 11.30 21.53
CA SER A 188 -0.22 11.22 22.90
C SER A 188 -1.75 11.14 23.01
N CYS A 189 -2.50 11.62 22.01
CA CYS A 189 -3.96 11.75 22.08
C CYS A 189 -4.71 11.14 20.90
N LYS A 190 -4.00 10.72 19.85
CA LYS A 190 -4.55 10.13 18.62
C LYS A 190 -3.96 8.76 18.36
N ARG A 191 -4.79 7.83 17.89
CA ARG A 191 -4.33 6.55 17.34
C ARG A 191 -3.96 6.79 15.89
N GLY A 192 -2.73 6.49 15.52
CA GLY A 192 -2.30 6.69 14.14
C GLY A 192 -1.46 5.56 13.60
N PHE A 193 -1.23 5.60 12.30
CA PHE A 193 -0.46 4.59 11.61
C PHE A 193 0.54 5.27 10.68
N VAL A 194 1.76 4.74 10.58
CA VAL A 194 2.80 5.31 9.73
C VAL A 194 3.10 4.36 8.57
N ILE A 195 3.02 4.86 7.35
CA ILE A 195 3.58 4.22 6.14
C ILE A 195 4.85 4.97 5.76
N VAL A 196 5.96 4.26 5.62
CA VAL A 196 7.23 4.83 5.15
C VAL A 196 7.56 4.24 3.79
N ASP A 197 7.49 5.09 2.76
CA ASP A 197 7.71 4.75 1.35
C ASP A 197 8.80 5.66 0.75
N ILE A 198 10.02 5.43 1.23
CA ILE A 198 11.21 6.17 0.81
C ILE A 198 12.07 5.27 -0.09
N SER A 199 12.22 5.68 -1.35
CA SER A 199 12.80 4.86 -2.41
C SER A 199 14.23 5.29 -2.82
N LYS A 200 14.70 6.45 -2.35
CA LYS A 200 16.02 6.98 -2.73
C LYS A 200 17.14 6.17 -2.07
N LYS A 201 18.12 5.76 -2.89
CA LYS A 201 19.39 5.18 -2.43
C LYS A 201 20.01 6.10 -1.38
N GLY A 202 20.38 5.57 -0.21
CA GLY A 202 20.99 6.33 0.89
C GLY A 202 20.07 7.25 1.72
N GLN A 203 18.76 7.35 1.48
CA GLN A 203 17.85 8.15 2.33
C GLN A 203 17.28 7.32 3.49
N SER A 204 17.80 7.51 4.70
CA SER A 204 17.20 6.91 5.88
C SER A 204 15.82 7.51 6.15
N PRO A 205 14.88 6.74 6.73
CA PRO A 205 13.69 7.32 7.33
C PRO A 205 14.07 8.42 8.31
N PRO A 206 13.16 9.36 8.62
CA PRO A 206 13.36 10.22 9.76
C PRO A 206 13.60 9.37 11.02
N GLU A 207 14.79 9.47 11.63
CA GLU A 207 15.19 8.66 12.80
C GLU A 207 14.18 8.79 13.94
N GLU A 208 13.57 9.97 14.01
CA GLU A 208 12.64 10.43 15.02
C GLU A 208 11.18 9.97 14.84
N LEU A 209 10.84 9.10 13.89
CA LEU A 209 9.47 8.60 13.74
C LEU A 209 8.93 8.03 15.08
N PRO A 210 7.66 8.29 15.44
CA PRO A 210 7.07 7.87 16.72
C PRO A 210 6.71 6.38 16.73
N THR A 211 7.62 5.49 16.33
CA THR A 211 7.39 4.05 16.18
C THR A 211 7.21 3.30 17.49
N LYS A 212 7.45 3.98 18.61
CA LYS A 212 7.09 3.50 19.96
C LYS A 212 5.64 3.78 20.32
N SER A 213 4.96 4.66 19.60
CA SER A 213 3.59 5.09 19.88
C SER A 213 2.61 4.64 18.80
N TRP A 214 3.02 4.69 17.54
CA TRP A 214 2.21 4.31 16.38
C TRP A 214 2.84 3.11 15.66
N PRO A 215 2.05 2.07 15.31
CA PRO A 215 2.52 1.01 14.43
C PRO A 215 2.95 1.59 13.09
N THR A 216 3.99 0.99 12.53
CA THR A 216 4.64 1.47 11.30
C THR A 216 4.80 0.33 10.31
N VAL A 217 4.59 0.61 9.02
CA VAL A 217 5.02 -0.26 7.92
C VAL A 217 6.06 0.47 7.08
N VAL A 218 7.14 -0.22 6.76
CA VAL A 218 8.22 0.31 5.92
C VAL A 218 8.22 -0.47 4.61
N LEU A 219 8.06 0.26 3.51
CA LEU A 219 8.15 -0.25 2.15
C LEU A 219 9.60 -0.03 1.68
N THR A 220 10.48 -0.96 2.06
CA THR A 220 11.92 -0.74 1.88
C THR A 220 12.33 -0.76 0.41
N SER A 221 13.20 0.15 0.00
CA SER A 221 13.99 0.00 -1.22
C SER A 221 14.92 -1.23 -1.10
N PRO A 222 15.25 -1.93 -2.20
CA PRO A 222 16.15 -3.11 -2.20
C PRO A 222 17.61 -2.84 -1.79
N ASP A 223 17.92 -1.67 -1.22
CA ASP A 223 19.26 -1.28 -0.81
C ASP A 223 19.62 -1.92 0.56
N LYS A 224 20.71 -2.70 0.56
CA LYS A 224 21.21 -3.45 1.74
C LYS A 224 21.53 -2.53 2.93
N SER A 225 21.99 -1.31 2.67
CA SER A 225 22.33 -0.35 3.73
C SER A 225 21.11 0.07 4.56
N HIS A 226 19.95 0.19 3.90
CA HIS A 226 18.66 0.46 4.55
C HIS A 226 18.24 -0.72 5.40
N TYR A 227 18.30 -1.92 4.84
CA TYR A 227 17.93 -3.14 5.54
C TYR A 227 18.70 -3.31 6.85
N ASP A 228 20.01 -3.05 6.86
CA ASP A 228 20.83 -3.20 8.06
C ASP A 228 20.50 -2.17 9.14
N SER A 229 20.26 -0.90 8.79
CA SER A 229 19.79 0.11 9.75
C SER A 229 18.43 -0.27 10.34
N TRP A 230 17.48 -0.68 9.51
CA TRP A 230 16.14 -1.08 9.96
C TRP A 230 16.15 -2.34 10.83
N LYS A 231 16.98 -3.33 10.47
CA LYS A 231 17.11 -4.59 11.19
C LYS A 231 17.83 -4.40 12.53
N LYS A 232 18.84 -3.51 12.59
CA LYS A 232 19.62 -3.23 13.80
C LYS A 232 18.82 -2.41 14.81
N ASP A 233 18.11 -1.38 14.36
CA ASP A 233 17.47 -0.43 15.28
C ASP A 233 16.10 -0.89 15.77
N ARG A 234 15.46 -1.85 15.09
CA ARG A 234 14.07 -2.23 15.36
C ARG A 234 13.91 -3.73 15.16
N ASN A 235 13.55 -4.44 16.24
CA ASN A 235 13.18 -5.86 16.26
C ASN A 235 11.85 -6.11 15.50
N GLY A 236 11.77 -5.65 14.25
CA GLY A 236 10.60 -5.55 13.38
C GLY A 236 10.24 -6.88 12.71
N LYS A 237 8.97 -7.03 12.31
CA LYS A 237 8.52 -8.22 11.57
C LYS A 237 8.88 -8.07 10.10
N LEU A 238 9.70 -8.97 9.58
CA LEU A 238 10.02 -9.03 8.15
C LEU A 238 8.86 -9.67 7.39
N ILE A 239 8.47 -9.07 6.27
CA ILE A 239 7.43 -9.54 5.36
C ILE A 239 8.04 -9.63 3.97
N TYR A 240 8.35 -10.85 3.53
CA TYR A 240 8.90 -11.11 2.20
C TYR A 240 7.78 -11.17 1.16
N VAL A 241 7.83 -10.30 0.16
CA VAL A 241 6.87 -10.19 -0.93
C VAL A 241 7.20 -11.24 -1.99
N ASN A 242 6.25 -12.13 -2.27
CA ASN A 242 6.37 -13.10 -3.36
C ASN A 242 6.45 -12.40 -4.73
N CYS A 243 7.20 -13.03 -5.64
CA CYS A 243 7.24 -12.63 -7.03
C CYS A 243 5.88 -12.83 -7.72
N ASP A 244 5.72 -12.15 -8.85
CA ASP A 244 4.54 -12.26 -9.71
C ASP A 244 4.38 -13.69 -10.21
N ASP A 245 3.18 -14.24 -10.09
CA ASP A 245 2.82 -15.52 -10.71
C ASP A 245 2.42 -15.31 -12.16
N GLU A 246 2.56 -16.34 -12.99
CA GLU A 246 2.10 -16.32 -14.38
C GLU A 246 0.62 -15.92 -14.50
N ARG A 247 -0.22 -16.36 -13.56
CA ARG A 247 -1.64 -15.98 -13.51
C ARG A 247 -1.84 -14.51 -13.17
N ASP A 248 -1.02 -13.93 -12.30
CA ASP A 248 -1.08 -12.50 -11.99
C ASP A 248 -0.78 -11.68 -13.25
N LEU A 249 0.25 -12.09 -13.99
CA LEU A 249 0.66 -11.43 -15.24
C LEU A 249 -0.39 -11.59 -16.34
N LYS A 250 -0.95 -12.79 -16.51
CA LYS A 250 -2.04 -13.04 -17.47
C LYS A 250 -3.26 -12.20 -17.17
N ALA A 251 -3.68 -12.15 -15.91
CA ALA A 251 -4.81 -11.36 -15.48
C ALA A 251 -4.57 -9.86 -15.67
N PHE A 252 -3.37 -9.37 -15.36
CA PHE A 252 -2.97 -7.99 -15.61
C PHE A 252 -3.01 -7.63 -17.10
N VAL A 253 -2.43 -8.46 -17.97
CA VAL A 253 -2.46 -8.24 -19.43
C VAL A 253 -3.89 -8.29 -19.96
N ALA A 254 -4.72 -9.22 -19.49
CA ALA A 254 -6.13 -9.30 -19.86
C ALA A 254 -6.87 -8.01 -19.46
N TRP A 255 -6.66 -7.53 -18.23
CA TRP A 255 -7.22 -6.26 -17.77
C TRP A 255 -6.80 -5.08 -18.64
N GLN A 256 -5.50 -4.95 -18.96
CA GLN A 256 -5.02 -3.87 -19.82
C GLN A 256 -5.65 -3.87 -21.22
N LYS A 257 -5.93 -5.06 -21.78
CA LYS A 257 -6.59 -5.19 -23.09
C LYS A 257 -8.08 -4.87 -23.04
N LEU A 258 -8.76 -5.26 -21.96
CA LEU A 258 -10.19 -5.02 -21.77
C LEU A 258 -10.50 -3.58 -21.36
N PHE A 259 -9.54 -2.90 -20.70
CA PHE A 259 -9.67 -1.52 -20.24
C PHE A 259 -8.47 -0.72 -20.71
N PRO A 260 -8.48 -0.21 -21.97
CA PRO A 260 -7.43 0.66 -22.46
C PRO A 260 -7.28 1.87 -21.53
N LEU A 261 -6.07 2.06 -20.99
CA LEU A 261 -5.71 3.15 -20.06
C LEU A 261 -6.10 4.51 -20.68
N GLY A 262 -7.25 5.06 -20.29
CA GLY A 262 -7.76 6.33 -20.82
C GLY A 262 -9.27 6.40 -21.07
N GLN A 263 -10.01 5.30 -20.99
CA GLN A 263 -11.45 5.38 -20.74
C GLN A 263 -11.67 5.38 -19.23
N ASP A 264 -12.40 6.38 -18.74
CA ASP A 264 -12.88 6.44 -17.37
C ASP A 264 -13.42 5.06 -16.98
N ALA A 265 -13.02 4.56 -15.81
CA ALA A 265 -13.54 3.33 -15.23
C ALA A 265 -15.02 3.48 -14.79
N GLY A 266 -15.81 4.31 -15.49
CA GLY A 266 -17.25 4.28 -15.46
C GLY A 266 -17.72 3.07 -16.27
N ILE A 267 -17.61 1.88 -15.67
CA ILE A 267 -18.24 0.68 -16.21
C ILE A 267 -19.74 0.87 -16.02
N THR A 268 -20.47 1.16 -17.10
CA THR A 268 -21.92 1.09 -17.10
C THR A 268 -22.35 -0.37 -17.19
N ASP A 269 -23.53 -0.70 -16.64
CA ASP A 269 -24.13 -2.05 -16.68
C ASP A 269 -24.21 -2.66 -18.09
N GLU A 270 -24.13 -1.84 -19.13
CA GLU A 270 -24.10 -2.25 -20.53
C GLU A 270 -22.82 -3.00 -20.93
N LEU A 271 -21.65 -2.62 -20.40
CA LEU A 271 -20.39 -3.30 -20.72
C LEU A 271 -20.34 -4.72 -20.11
N CYS A 272 -21.02 -4.95 -18.99
CA CYS A 272 -21.12 -6.27 -18.37
C CYS A 272 -22.00 -7.24 -19.17
N LYS A 273 -22.96 -6.74 -19.94
CA LYS A 273 -23.82 -7.56 -20.79
C LYS A 273 -23.11 -8.04 -22.06
N GLU A 274 -22.16 -7.27 -22.60
CA GLU A 274 -21.40 -7.68 -23.79
C GLU A 274 -20.36 -8.77 -23.53
N ILE A 275 -19.95 -8.95 -22.27
CA ILE A 275 -18.92 -9.94 -21.88
C ILE A 275 -19.55 -11.19 -21.21
N SER A 276 -20.88 -11.25 -21.08
CA SER A 276 -21.63 -12.39 -20.51
C SER A 276 -22.04 -13.40 -21.59
#